data_AF-A0A920QX29-F1
#
_entry.id   AF-A0A920QX29-F1
#
_cell.length_a   1.000
_cell.length_b   1.000
_cell.length_c   1.000
_cell.angle_alpha   90.00
_cell.angle_beta   90.00
_cell.angle_gamma   90.00
#
_symmetry.space_group_name_H-M   'P 1'
#
loop_
_entity.id
_entity.type
_entity.pdbx_description
1 polymer ?
#
loop_
_entity_poly.entity_id
_entity_poly.type
_entity_poly.pdbx_seq_one_letter_code
_entity_poly.pdbx_strand_id
1 'polypeptide(L)'
;MSELEEQISKLTCKFNDLDLENQYKEMKWEKNSNYIWNLMLLGHIIFLLVILDDVKIFGESLGVQPLYIFTHIICSIIVYILNFI
;
A
#
# COMPACT_ATOMS: atom_id res chain seq x y z
N MET A 1 -8.45 33.37 7.43
CA MET A 1 -9.45 32.30 7.27
C MET A 1 -10.46 32.62 6.16
N SER A 2 -10.93 33.88 6.03
CA SER A 2 -11.89 34.27 4.98
C SER A 2 -11.34 34.24 3.55
N GLU A 3 -10.08 34.60 3.32
CA GLU A 3 -9.48 34.59 1.98
C GLU A 3 -9.36 33.17 1.39
N LEU A 4 -9.18 32.16 2.24
CA LEU A 4 -9.07 30.75 1.82
C LEU A 4 -10.44 30.18 1.39
N GLU A 5 -11.52 30.65 2.03
CA GLU A 5 -12.89 30.24 1.67
C GLU A 5 -13.37 30.85 0.34
N GLU A 6 -12.89 32.02 -0.05
CA GLU A 6 -13.20 32.63 -1.36
C GLU A 6 -12.53 31.89 -2.53
N GLN A 7 -11.41 31.22 -2.27
CA GLN A 7 -10.67 30.46 -3.29
C GLN A 7 -11.19 29.03 -3.49
N ILE A 8 -12.08 28.54 -2.63
CA ILE A 8 -12.69 27.21 -2.75
C ILE A 8 -14.14 27.36 -3.19
N SER A 9 -14.47 26.84 -4.37
CA SER A 9 -15.86 26.72 -4.81
C SER A 9 -16.61 25.78 -3.86
N LYS A 10 -17.54 26.34 -3.06
CA LYS A 10 -18.40 25.56 -2.14
C LYS A 10 -19.29 24.54 -2.85
N LEU A 11 -19.59 24.74 -4.14
CA LEU A 11 -20.43 23.83 -4.92
C LEU A 11 -19.67 22.58 -5.37
N THR A 12 -18.41 22.75 -5.78
CA THR A 12 -17.58 21.67 -6.31
C THR A 12 -16.55 21.15 -5.30
N CYS A 13 -16.41 21.81 -4.15
CA CYS A 13 -15.34 21.58 -3.17
C CYS A 13 -13.95 21.55 -3.81
N LYS A 14 -13.75 22.38 -4.84
CA LYS A 14 -12.50 22.50 -5.60
C LYS A 14 -11.95 23.91 -5.45
N PHE A 15 -10.64 24.03 -5.55
CA PHE A 15 -10.01 25.34 -5.62
C PHE A 15 -10.32 25.96 -6.99
N ASN A 16 -10.57 27.27 -7.02
CA ASN A 16 -10.76 28.02 -8.26
C ASN A 16 -9.44 28.16 -9.04
N ASP A 17 -8.32 28.16 -8.32
CA ASP A 17 -6.99 28.08 -8.89
C ASP A 17 -6.61 26.61 -9.17
N LEU A 18 -6.37 26.31 -10.44
CA LEU A 18 -6.05 24.97 -10.92
C LEU A 18 -4.67 24.49 -10.45
N ASP A 19 -3.71 25.41 -10.32
CA ASP A 19 -2.35 25.08 -9.88
C ASP A 19 -2.36 24.71 -8.39
N LEU A 20 -3.11 25.48 -7.59
CA LEU A 20 -3.34 25.19 -6.18
C LEU A 20 -4.07 23.84 -5.96
N GLU A 21 -5.07 23.52 -6.80
CA GLU A 21 -5.76 22.22 -6.73
C GLU A 21 -4.83 21.05 -7.04
N ASN A 22 -3.92 21.22 -8.02
CA ASN A 22 -2.97 20.20 -8.40
C ASN A 22 -1.91 19.99 -7.31
N GLN A 23 -1.34 21.06 -6.74
CA GLN A 23 -0.41 20.97 -5.61
C GLN A 23 -1.04 20.29 -4.39
N TYR A 24 -2.31 20.62 -4.10
CA TYR A 24 -3.05 19.96 -3.03
C TYR A 24 -3.27 18.47 -3.30
N LYS A 25 -3.63 18.10 -4.54
CA LYS A 25 -3.80 16.69 -4.94
C LYS A 25 -2.50 15.91 -4.86
N GLU A 26 -1.38 16.47 -5.32
CA GLU A 26 -0.06 15.85 -5.23
C GLU A 26 0.34 15.60 -3.78
N MET A 27 0.22 16.62 -2.91
CA MET A 27 0.55 16.47 -1.49
C MET A 27 -0.35 15.45 -0.78
N LYS A 28 -1.64 15.40 -1.15
CA LYS A 28 -2.57 14.40 -0.62
C LYS A 28 -2.25 13.00 -1.15
N TRP A 29 -1.89 12.89 -2.42
CA TRP A 29 -1.52 11.63 -3.06
C TRP A 29 -0.25 11.06 -2.44
N GLU A 30 0.77 11.88 -2.20
CA GLU A 30 2.00 11.47 -1.53
C GLU A 30 1.74 10.90 -0.13
N LYS A 31 0.95 11.60 0.69
CA LYS A 31 0.57 11.12 2.02
C LYS A 31 -0.25 9.83 1.97
N ASN A 32 -1.21 9.75 1.05
CA ASN A 32 -2.05 8.56 0.90
C ASN A 32 -1.25 7.37 0.37
N SER A 33 -0.34 7.61 -0.57
CA SER A 33 0.58 6.61 -1.12
C SER A 33 1.46 6.05 0.00
N ASN A 34 2.09 6.91 0.80
CA ASN A 34 2.92 6.49 1.94
C ASN A 34 2.13 5.68 2.98
N TYR A 35 0.87 6.06 3.23
CA TYR A 35 0.00 5.29 4.12
C TYR A 35 -0.32 3.89 3.57
N ILE A 36 -0.73 3.80 2.30
CA ILE A 36 -1.00 2.52 1.62
C ILE A 36 0.26 1.66 1.63
N TRP A 37 1.41 2.27 1.42
CA TRP A 37 2.72 1.64 1.46
C TRP A 37 3.04 1.00 2.82
N ASN A 38 2.89 1.77 3.90
CA ASN A 38 3.11 1.26 5.25
C ASN A 38 2.15 0.12 5.57
N LEU A 39 0.91 0.19 5.09
CA LEU A 39 -0.08 -0.88 5.25
C LEU A 39 0.33 -2.15 4.49
N MET A 40 0.79 -2.03 3.24
CA MET A 40 1.29 -3.17 2.46
C MET A 40 2.52 -3.80 3.11
N LEU A 41 3.44 -2.99 3.64
CA LEU A 41 4.64 -3.47 4.33
C LEU A 41 4.28 -4.24 5.61
N LEU A 42 3.36 -3.72 6.42
CA LEU A 42 2.83 -4.42 7.60
C LEU A 42 2.15 -5.73 7.22
N GLY A 43 1.30 -5.71 6.19
CA GLY A 43 0.64 -6.91 5.67
C GLY A 43 1.64 -7.96 5.21
N HIS A 44 2.73 -7.55 4.56
CA HIS A 44 3.80 -8.44 4.12
C HIS A 44 4.54 -9.09 5.30
N ILE A 45 4.84 -8.33 6.36
CA ILE A 45 5.46 -8.87 7.58
C ILE A 45 4.57 -9.95 8.22
N ILE A 46 3.26 -9.70 8.32
CA ILE A 46 2.31 -10.68 8.86
C ILE A 46 2.28 -11.94 7.97
N PHE A 47 2.26 -11.77 6.64
CA PHE A 47 2.30 -12.88 5.70
C PHE A 47 3.56 -13.75 5.86
N LEU A 48 4.72 -13.15 6.09
CA LEU A 48 5.96 -13.88 6.34
C LEU A 48 5.89 -14.73 7.61
N LEU A 49 5.22 -14.24 8.66
CA LEU A 49 5.00 -15.02 9.88
C LEU A 49 4.08 -16.22 9.65
N VAL A 50 3.02 -16.05 8.84
CA VAL A 50 2.13 -17.14 8.46
C VAL A 50 2.88 -18.20 7.64
N ILE A 51 3.71 -17.78 6.69
CA ILE A 51 4.54 -18.70 5.89
C ILE A 51 5.51 -19.47 6.80
N LEU A 52 6.13 -18.80 7.77
CA LEU A 52 7.07 -19.43 8.69
C LEU A 52 6.36 -20.49 9.56
N ASP A 53 5.16 -20.18 10.05
CA ASP A 53 4.34 -21.11 10.83
C ASP A 53 3.91 -22.32 9.98
N ASP A 54 3.40 -22.09 8.76
CA ASP A 54 3.01 -23.15 7.84
C ASP A 54 4.19 -24.02 7.42
N VAL A 55 5.38 -23.45 7.15
CA VAL A 55 6.60 -24.24 6.86
C VAL A 55 7.01 -25.09 8.05
N LYS A 56 6.86 -24.60 9.28
CA LYS A 56 7.17 -25.35 10.49
C LYS A 56 6.18 -26.51 10.70
N ILE A 57 4.89 -26.26 10.53
CA ILE A 57 3.81 -27.26 10.67
C ILE A 57 3.85 -28.31 9.55
N PHE A 58 4.04 -27.90 8.28
CA PHE A 58 4.11 -28.83 7.14
C PHE A 58 5.46 -29.53 7.02
N GLY A 59 6.55 -28.85 7.38
CA GLY A 59 7.91 -29.39 7.34
C GLY A 59 8.12 -30.55 8.31
N GLU A 60 7.44 -30.53 9.47
CA GLU A 60 7.51 -31.62 10.45
C GLU A 60 6.53 -32.79 10.16
N SER A 61 5.40 -32.55 9.48
CA SER A 61 4.32 -33.54 9.40
C SER A 61 4.01 -34.15 8.01
N LEU A 62 4.17 -33.41 6.91
CA LEU A 62 3.58 -33.78 5.60
C LEU A 62 4.48 -33.55 4.38
N GLY A 63 5.63 -32.88 4.55
CA GLY A 63 6.47 -32.46 3.45
C GLY A 63 5.90 -31.21 2.78
N VAL A 64 6.73 -30.20 2.57
CA VAL A 64 6.27 -28.90 2.07
C VAL A 64 5.89 -29.02 0.58
N GLN A 65 4.64 -28.70 0.25
CA GLN A 65 4.17 -28.75 -1.13
C GLN A 65 4.89 -27.68 -1.97
N PRO A 66 5.64 -28.02 -3.04
CA PRO A 66 6.47 -27.06 -3.77
C PRO A 66 5.68 -25.90 -4.37
N LEU A 67 4.43 -26.15 -4.77
CA LEU A 67 3.52 -25.14 -5.31
C LEU A 67 3.18 -24.05 -4.28
N TYR A 68 3.02 -24.42 -3.01
CA TYR A 68 2.70 -23.50 -1.92
C TYR A 68 3.86 -22.51 -1.68
N ILE A 69 5.09 -23.03 -1.61
CA ILE A 69 6.30 -22.20 -1.50
C ILE A 69 6.42 -21.27 -2.72
N PHE A 70 6.20 -21.82 -3.92
CA PHE A 70 6.32 -21.05 -5.16
C PHE A 70 5.32 -19.89 -5.23
N THR A 71 4.07 -20.10 -4.82
CA THR A 71 3.07 -19.03 -4.73
C THR A 71 3.48 -17.93 -3.76
N HIS A 72 4.05 -18.29 -2.61
CA HIS A 72 4.51 -17.32 -1.62
C HIS A 72 5.72 -16.51 -2.08
N ILE A 73 6.66 -17.14 -2.78
CA ILE A 73 7.80 -16.44 -3.39
C ILE A 73 7.31 -15.45 -4.45
N ILE A 74 6.38 -15.85 -5.32
CA ILE A 74 5.81 -14.96 -6.33
C ILE A 74 5.06 -13.78 -5.69
N CYS A 75 4.20 -14.03 -4.70
CA CYS A 75 3.50 -12.96 -4.00
C CYS A 75 4.47 -11.98 -3.33
N SER A 76 5.55 -12.48 -2.73
CA SER A 76 6.59 -11.64 -2.13
C SER A 76 7.32 -10.78 -3.16
N ILE A 77 7.67 -11.36 -4.31
CA ILE A 77 8.32 -10.63 -5.42
C ILE A 77 7.38 -9.55 -5.97
N ILE A 78 6.09 -9.85 -6.16
CA ILE A 78 5.11 -8.88 -6.66
C ILE A 78 4.98 -7.70 -5.69
N VAL A 79 4.86 -7.96 -4.40
CA VAL A 79 4.82 -6.90 -3.37
C VAL A 79 6.10 -6.08 -3.40
N TYR A 80 7.27 -6.71 -3.55
CA TYR A 80 8.55 -5.99 -3.63
C TYR A 80 8.65 -5.12 -4.89
N ILE A 81 8.20 -5.60 -6.05
CA ILE A 81 8.19 -4.86 -7.31
C ILE A 81 7.24 -3.66 -7.22
N LEU A 82 6.02 -3.85 -6.71
CA LEU A 82 5.07 -2.76 -6.48
C LEU A 82 5.57 -1.71 -5.47
N ASN A 83 6.51 -2.13 -4.62
CA ASN A 83 7.17 -1.31 -3.62
C ASN A 83 8.53 -0.73 -4.09
N PHE A 84 9.02 -1.02 -5.30
CA PHE A 84 10.28 -0.43 -5.78
C PHE A 84 10.15 0.19 -7.17
N ILE A 85 8.93 0.19 -7.72
CA ILE A 85 8.47 0.98 -8.87
C ILE A 85 7.86 2.28 -8.36
#